data_AF-A0ABD7BGA5-F1
#
_entry.id   AF-A0ABD7BGA5-F1
#
_cell.length_a   1.000
_cell.length_b   1.000
_cell.length_c   1.000
_cell.angle_alpha   90.00
_cell.angle_beta   90.00
_cell.angle_gamma   90.00
#
_symmetry.space_group_name_H-M   'P 1'
#
loop_
_entity.id
_entity.type
_entity.pdbx_description
1 polymer ?
#
loop_
_entity_poly.entity_id
_entity_poly.type
_entity_poly.pdbx_seq_one_letter_code
_entity_poly.pdbx_strand_id
1 'polypeptide(L)'
;MDMADSGWLCLPESFDTVNTTPVTLRFDFIERRDNRRHYRVTCVTEGSHYFGRQMDSSLNRFLGFYRSVSDDVFWKIEEIGVHGEGENARPAFILRDRLGYTVKIKTHGPGLSLIAYLSTHSVTSDEVHFTLADYKPL
;
A
#
# COMPACT_ATOMS: atom_id res chain seq x y z
N MET A 1 20.72 0.99 -10.14
CA MET A 1 20.00 1.42 -8.92
C MET A 1 18.99 0.33 -8.65
N ASP A 2 19.11 -0.38 -7.52
CA ASP A 2 18.15 -1.42 -7.17
C ASP A 2 16.84 -0.74 -6.74
N MET A 3 15.71 -1.14 -7.34
CA MET A 3 14.41 -0.61 -6.92
C MET A 3 14.07 -1.05 -5.51
N ALA A 4 14.65 -2.16 -5.04
CA ALA A 4 14.56 -2.58 -3.65
C ALA A 4 15.16 -1.56 -2.68
N ASP A 5 16.00 -0.61 -3.11
CA ASP A 5 16.54 0.47 -2.26
C ASP A 5 15.68 1.74 -2.27
N SER A 6 14.73 1.86 -3.22
CA SER A 6 13.84 3.04 -3.32
C SER A 6 12.83 3.10 -2.18
N GLY A 7 12.53 1.95 -1.58
CA GLY A 7 11.48 1.76 -0.58
C GLY A 7 10.07 1.80 -1.14
N TRP A 8 9.87 1.99 -2.45
CA TRP A 8 8.54 2.14 -3.05
C TRP A 8 7.79 0.81 -3.16
N LEU A 9 6.49 0.86 -2.90
CA LEU A 9 5.59 -0.27 -3.10
C LEU A 9 5.10 -0.34 -4.55
N CYS A 10 5.18 -1.54 -5.13
CA CYS A 10 4.80 -1.82 -6.51
C CYS A 10 3.87 -3.04 -6.61
N LEU A 11 3.10 -3.18 -7.69
CA LEU A 11 2.12 -4.26 -7.89
C LEU A 11 2.59 -5.39 -8.82
N PRO A 12 2.53 -6.67 -8.40
CA PRO A 12 3.25 -7.81 -9.00
C PRO A 12 2.97 -8.14 -10.47
N GLU A 13 1.97 -7.52 -11.12
CA GLU A 13 1.59 -7.80 -12.51
C GLU A 13 2.44 -7.05 -13.57
N SER A 14 3.31 -6.14 -13.15
CA SER A 14 4.13 -5.27 -14.02
C SER A 14 5.55 -5.80 -14.37
N PHE A 15 5.84 -7.10 -14.21
CA PHE A 15 7.09 -7.50 -13.53
C PHE A 15 8.15 -8.37 -14.23
N ASP A 16 8.13 -8.60 -15.54
CA ASP A 16 9.13 -9.51 -16.15
C ASP A 16 10.61 -9.03 -16.07
N THR A 17 10.90 -7.81 -15.56
CA THR A 17 12.24 -7.19 -15.68
C THR A 17 12.85 -6.57 -14.40
N VAL A 18 12.22 -6.66 -13.23
CA VAL A 18 12.72 -6.00 -12.01
C VAL A 18 12.71 -6.93 -10.79
N ASN A 19 13.85 -7.04 -10.10
CA ASN A 19 13.94 -7.67 -8.79
C ASN A 19 13.09 -6.91 -7.77
N THR A 20 12.01 -7.51 -7.28
CA THR A 20 11.23 -7.01 -6.14
C THR A 20 11.21 -8.02 -5.02
N THR A 21 11.10 -7.52 -3.80
CA THR A 21 10.92 -8.36 -2.60
C THR A 21 9.47 -8.26 -2.17
N PRO A 22 8.72 -9.38 -2.08
CA PRO A 22 7.39 -9.38 -1.49
C PRO A 22 7.45 -8.81 -0.07
N VAL A 23 6.47 -7.98 0.29
CA VAL A 23 6.36 -7.40 1.62
C VAL A 23 5.05 -7.81 2.30
N THR A 24 5.13 -8.07 3.59
CA THR A 24 3.99 -8.38 4.45
C THR A 24 3.73 -7.15 5.31
N LEU A 25 2.48 -6.68 5.29
CA LEU A 25 2.06 -5.49 6.02
C LEU A 25 1.26 -5.90 7.26
N ARG A 26 1.60 -5.32 8.42
CA ARG A 26 0.78 -5.38 9.63
C ARG A 26 0.04 -4.07 9.80
N PHE A 27 -1.26 -4.17 10.10
CA PHE A 27 -2.14 -3.04 10.37
C PHE A 27 -2.47 -3.00 11.86
N ASP A 28 -1.81 -2.11 12.60
CA ASP A 28 -2.04 -1.90 14.03
C ASP A 28 -3.13 -0.84 14.22
N PHE A 29 -4.27 -1.20 14.81
CA PHE A 29 -5.38 -0.27 15.05
C PHE A 29 -4.97 0.85 16.02
N ILE A 30 -5.29 2.10 15.66
CA ILE A 30 -5.04 3.29 16.49
C ILE A 30 -6.34 3.73 17.15
N GLU A 31 -7.34 4.12 16.35
CA GLU A 31 -8.61 4.66 16.83
C GLU A 31 -9.70 4.59 15.74
N ARG A 32 -10.94 4.91 16.12
CA ARG A 32 -12.03 5.15 15.18
C ARG A 32 -12.47 6.62 15.30
N ARG A 33 -12.46 7.35 14.18
CA ARG A 33 -12.86 8.76 14.09
C ARG A 33 -13.61 9.01 12.79
N ASP A 34 -14.72 9.76 12.85
CA ASP A 34 -15.53 10.18 11.67
C ASP A 34 -15.87 9.02 10.71
N ASN A 35 -16.35 7.90 11.27
CA ASN A 35 -16.65 6.64 10.55
C ASN A 35 -15.48 5.94 9.86
N ARG A 36 -14.25 6.37 10.12
CA ARG A 36 -13.04 5.72 9.60
C ARG A 36 -12.23 5.12 10.74
N ARG A 37 -11.58 3.99 10.46
CA ARG A 37 -10.63 3.36 11.37
C ARG A 37 -9.23 3.77 10.96
N HIS A 38 -8.47 4.28 11.91
CA HIS A 38 -7.09 4.70 11.73
C HIS A 38 -6.15 3.55 12.09
N TYR A 39 -5.16 3.30 11.25
CA TYR A 39 -4.19 2.24 11.43
C TYR A 39 -2.76 2.77 11.22
N ARG A 40 -1.83 2.24 12.02
CA ARG A 40 -0.41 2.25 11.69
C ARG A 40 -0.13 1.05 10.81
N VAL A 41 0.53 1.25 9.68
CA VAL A 41 0.89 0.18 8.76
C VAL A 41 2.39 -0.03 8.80
N THR A 42 2.84 -1.23 9.12
CA THR A 42 4.27 -1.57 9.34
C THR A 42 4.68 -2.76 8.49
N CYS A 43 5.89 -2.77 7.94
CA CYS A 43 6.46 -3.96 7.32
C CYS A 43 6.85 -5.00 8.38
N VAL A 44 6.40 -6.24 8.20
CA VAL A 44 6.73 -7.37 9.08
C VAL A 44 7.40 -8.52 8.34
N THR A 45 7.93 -8.28 7.15
CA THR A 45 8.72 -9.28 6.41
C THR A 45 10.06 -9.52 7.10
N GLU A 46 10.19 -10.67 7.76
CA GLU A 46 11.43 -11.08 8.42
C GLU A 46 12.60 -11.12 7.42
N GLY A 47 13.79 -10.69 7.86
CA GLY A 47 14.99 -10.63 7.02
C GLY A 47 15.02 -9.48 6.01
N SER A 48 13.94 -8.71 5.85
CA SER A 48 13.92 -7.52 4.98
C SER A 48 14.61 -6.31 5.64
N HIS A 49 15.30 -5.50 4.85
CA HIS A 49 15.82 -4.19 5.28
C HIS A 49 14.71 -3.21 5.73
N TYR A 50 13.45 -3.53 5.42
CA TYR A 50 12.26 -2.75 5.78
C TYR A 50 11.55 -3.24 7.05
N PHE A 51 11.98 -4.35 7.65
CA PHE A 51 11.34 -4.90 8.84
C PHE A 51 11.19 -3.85 9.95
N GLY A 52 9.97 -3.72 10.49
CA GLY A 52 9.62 -2.76 11.53
C GLY A 52 9.41 -1.32 11.07
N ARG A 53 9.65 -0.99 9.79
CA ARG A 53 9.42 0.36 9.27
C ARG A 53 7.95 0.61 8.98
N GLN A 54 7.48 1.81 9.28
CA GLN A 54 6.12 2.21 8.95
C GLN A 54 6.03 2.62 7.47
N MET A 55 4.90 2.29 6.85
CA MET A 55 4.57 2.72 5.51
C MET A 55 4.12 4.18 5.54
N ASP A 56 4.68 5.00 4.67
CA ASP A 56 4.32 6.41 4.50
C ASP A 56 4.30 6.76 2.99
N SER A 57 3.93 7.99 2.67
CA SER A 57 4.02 8.59 1.35
C SER A 57 5.24 9.50 1.24
N SER A 58 5.99 9.39 0.14
CA SER A 58 7.06 10.34 -0.17
C SER A 58 6.51 11.74 -0.48
N LEU A 59 7.39 12.73 -0.62
CA LEU A 59 7.03 14.07 -1.10
C LEU A 59 6.29 14.02 -2.46
N ASN A 60 6.65 13.06 -3.31
CA ASN A 60 6.02 12.81 -4.60
C ASN A 60 4.82 11.85 -4.53
N ARG A 61 4.33 11.57 -3.32
CA ARG A 61 3.12 10.79 -3.00
C ARG A 61 3.16 9.30 -3.30
N PHE A 62 4.33 8.76 -3.64
CA PHE A 62 4.53 7.32 -3.75
C PHE A 62 4.56 6.66 -2.36
N LEU A 63 3.88 5.53 -2.22
CA LEU A 63 3.86 4.75 -0.99
C LEU A 63 5.14 3.94 -0.86
N GLY A 64 5.67 3.87 0.36
CA GLY A 64 6.90 3.14 0.63
C GLY A 64 7.35 3.13 2.08
N PHE A 65 8.53 2.56 2.32
CA PHE A 65 9.17 2.46 3.64
C PHE A 65 10.39 3.37 3.75
N TYR A 66 10.16 4.58 4.26
CA TYR A 66 11.19 5.61 4.36
C TYR A 66 11.84 5.61 5.75
N ARG A 67 13.08 6.15 5.85
CA ARG A 67 13.84 6.16 7.11
C ARG A 67 13.29 7.15 8.15
N SER A 68 12.59 8.19 7.72
CA SER A 68 11.97 9.18 8.61
C SER A 68 10.47 8.90 8.65
N VAL A 69 9.95 8.64 9.85
CA VAL A 69 8.52 8.51 10.10
C VAL A 69 8.15 9.51 11.18
N SER A 70 7.17 10.36 10.86
CA SER A 70 6.52 11.21 11.85
C SER A 70 5.57 10.35 12.68
N ASP A 71 5.37 10.69 13.95
CA ASP A 71 4.33 10.06 14.79
C ASP A 71 2.91 10.29 14.22
N ASP A 72 2.75 11.24 13.30
CA ASP A 72 1.48 11.59 12.64
C ASP A 72 1.17 10.73 11.40
N VAL A 73 1.93 9.66 11.14
CA VAL A 73 1.65 8.75 10.01
C VAL A 73 0.60 7.73 10.39
N PHE A 74 -0.60 7.89 9.81
CA PHE A 74 -1.68 6.91 9.90
C PHE A 74 -2.44 6.80 8.59
N TRP A 75 -3.06 5.64 8.42
CA TRP A 75 -3.85 5.29 7.24
C TRP A 75 -5.29 5.05 7.65
N LYS A 76 -6.23 5.42 6.77
CA LYS A 76 -7.67 5.24 6.97
C LYS A 76 -8.15 4.10 6.09
N ILE A 77 -8.90 3.19 6.67
CA ILE A 77 -9.58 2.11 5.95
C ILE A 77 -11.04 2.49 5.73
N GLU A 78 -11.48 2.42 4.47
CA GLU A 78 -12.87 2.53 4.04
C GLU A 78 -13.33 1.19 3.47
N GLU A 79 -14.26 0.52 4.15
CA GLU A 79 -14.82 -0.76 3.68
C GLU A 79 -15.73 -0.50 2.47
N ILE A 80 -15.54 -1.26 1.39
CA ILE A 80 -16.35 -1.13 0.16
C ILE A 80 -17.23 -2.36 -0.10
N GLY A 81 -17.35 -3.24 0.90
CA GLY A 81 -18.09 -4.50 0.80
C GLY A 81 -17.18 -5.62 0.29
N VAL A 82 -17.42 -6.09 -0.93
CA VAL A 82 -16.81 -7.31 -1.47
C VAL A 82 -16.22 -7.03 -2.86
N HIS A 83 -15.01 -7.52 -3.11
CA HIS A 83 -14.36 -7.50 -4.42
C HIS A 83 -14.29 -8.92 -5.01
N GLY A 84 -14.55 -9.03 -6.31
CA GLY A 84 -14.69 -10.32 -7.02
C GLY A 84 -16.12 -10.85 -7.05
N GLU A 85 -16.32 -11.98 -7.72
CA GLU A 85 -17.63 -12.62 -7.90
C GLU A 85 -17.60 -14.09 -7.46
N GLY A 86 -18.76 -14.61 -7.05
CA GLY A 86 -18.94 -16.02 -6.68
C GLY A 86 -18.05 -16.47 -5.51
N GLU A 87 -17.39 -17.62 -5.66
CA GLU A 87 -16.48 -18.18 -4.64
C GLU A 87 -15.21 -17.33 -4.42
N ASN A 88 -14.91 -16.39 -5.32
CA ASN A 88 -13.74 -15.50 -5.22
C ASN A 88 -14.06 -14.16 -4.54
N ALA A 89 -15.31 -13.94 -4.12
CA ALA A 89 -15.74 -12.70 -3.52
C ALA A 89 -15.11 -12.54 -2.12
N ARG A 90 -14.29 -11.49 -1.92
CA ARG A 90 -13.56 -11.23 -0.68
C ARG A 90 -13.87 -9.85 -0.11
N PRO A 91 -13.99 -9.70 1.21
CA PRO A 91 -14.07 -8.38 1.83
C PRO A 91 -12.93 -7.48 1.36
N ALA A 92 -13.30 -6.28 0.90
CA ALA A 92 -12.38 -5.34 0.31
C ALA A 92 -12.50 -3.95 0.94
N PHE A 93 -11.40 -3.21 0.88
CA PHE A 93 -11.31 -1.86 1.39
C PHE A 93 -10.45 -0.98 0.51
N ILE A 94 -10.70 0.33 0.63
CA ILE A 94 -9.86 1.38 0.08
C ILE A 94 -8.97 1.91 1.20
N LEU A 95 -7.69 2.09 0.88
CA LEU A 95 -6.72 2.73 1.75
C LEU A 95 -6.64 4.23 1.42
N ARG A 96 -6.64 5.08 2.45
CA ARG A 96 -6.43 6.53 2.31
C ARG A 96 -5.35 7.03 3.26
N ASP A 97 -4.66 8.07 2.87
CA ASP A 97 -3.70 8.74 3.75
C ASP A 97 -4.39 9.57 4.86
N ARG A 98 -3.58 10.15 5.75
CA ARG A 98 -4.03 11.03 6.84
C ARG A 98 -4.85 12.23 6.36
N LEU A 99 -4.64 12.72 5.14
CA LEU A 99 -5.37 13.83 4.54
C LEU A 99 -6.67 13.37 3.84
N GLY A 100 -6.83 12.06 3.64
CA GLY A 100 -8.01 11.45 3.01
C GLY A 100 -7.84 11.12 1.53
N TYR A 101 -6.64 11.31 0.96
CA TYR A 101 -6.37 10.95 -0.42
C TYR A 101 -6.34 9.43 -0.60
N THR A 102 -7.08 8.94 -1.59
CA THR A 102 -7.16 7.51 -1.94
C THR A 102 -5.84 7.01 -2.52
N VAL A 103 -5.42 5.81 -2.13
CA VAL A 103 -4.34 5.09 -2.78
C VAL A 103 -4.79 4.58 -4.15
N LYS A 104 -3.99 4.90 -5.17
CA LYS A 104 -4.24 4.59 -6.58
C LYS A 104 -3.00 3.99 -7.23
N ILE A 105 -3.20 3.40 -8.41
CA ILE A 105 -2.09 2.94 -9.26
C ILE A 105 -1.54 4.12 -10.06
N LYS A 106 -0.22 4.27 -10.05
CA LYS A 106 0.51 5.17 -10.94
C LYS A 106 1.56 4.37 -11.69
N THR A 107 1.47 4.34 -13.01
CA THR A 107 2.47 3.67 -13.85
C THR A 107 3.60 4.62 -14.21
N HIS A 108 4.84 4.14 -14.20
CA HIS A 108 6.00 4.90 -14.64
C HIS A 108 7.01 3.99 -15.31
N GLY A 109 7.47 4.37 -16.51
CA GLY A 109 8.46 3.65 -17.29
C GLY A 109 8.33 3.92 -18.79
N PRO A 110 9.37 3.69 -19.60
CA PRO A 110 9.30 3.81 -21.05
C PRO A 110 8.64 2.55 -21.66
N GLY A 111 7.58 2.72 -22.44
CA GLY A 111 7.04 1.71 -23.35
C GLY A 111 6.68 0.36 -22.71
N LEU A 112 7.42 -0.70 -23.06
CA LEU A 112 7.15 -2.10 -22.67
C LEU A 112 7.56 -2.44 -21.22
N SER A 113 8.18 -1.52 -20.49
CA SER A 113 8.61 -1.70 -19.10
C SER A 113 7.90 -0.72 -18.17
N LEU A 114 6.57 -0.81 -18.11
CA LEU A 114 5.76 -0.04 -17.18
C LEU A 114 5.82 -0.69 -15.81
N ILE A 115 6.24 0.04 -14.78
CA ILE A 115 6.10 -0.39 -13.39
C ILE A 115 4.87 0.31 -12.79
N ALA A 116 3.97 -0.46 -12.19
CA ALA A 116 2.84 0.05 -11.42
C ALA A 116 3.24 0.27 -9.95
N TYR A 117 3.19 1.53 -9.52
CA TYR A 117 3.46 1.97 -8.15
C TYR A 117 2.17 2.33 -7.43
N LEU A 118 2.17 2.21 -6.09
CA LEU A 118 1.12 2.76 -5.26
C LEU A 118 1.38 4.24 -4.96
N SER A 119 0.36 5.09 -5.12
CA SER A 119 0.46 6.54 -4.89
C SER A 119 -0.83 7.11 -4.30
N THR A 120 -0.74 8.13 -3.44
CA THR A 120 -1.92 8.92 -3.02
C THR A 120 -2.24 10.07 -3.98
N HIS A 121 -1.47 10.22 -5.05
CA HIS A 121 -1.70 11.18 -6.11
C HIS A 121 -1.55 10.50 -7.47
N SER A 122 -2.66 10.31 -8.18
CA SER A 122 -2.68 9.85 -9.56
C SER A 122 -3.75 10.59 -10.36
N VAL A 123 -3.42 10.87 -11.62
CA VAL A 123 -4.33 11.43 -12.64
C VAL A 123 -5.10 10.30 -13.34
N THR A 124 -4.58 9.07 -13.30
CA THR A 124 -5.27 7.87 -13.78
C THR A 124 -6.18 7.29 -12.69
N SER A 125 -7.31 6.72 -13.12
CA SER A 125 -8.53 6.57 -12.30
C SER A 125 -8.60 5.34 -11.40
N ASP A 126 -7.64 4.42 -11.50
CA ASP A 126 -7.88 3.08 -10.95
C ASP A 126 -7.59 3.07 -9.45
N GLU A 127 -8.69 3.05 -8.69
CA GLU A 127 -8.69 2.85 -7.25
C GLU A 127 -8.22 1.43 -6.95
N VAL A 128 -7.33 1.31 -5.96
CA VAL A 128 -6.83 0.00 -5.54
C VAL A 128 -7.77 -0.57 -4.50
N HIS A 129 -8.36 -1.73 -4.80
CA HIS A 129 -9.13 -2.50 -3.85
C HIS A 129 -8.21 -3.48 -3.14
N PHE A 130 -7.95 -3.22 -1.86
CA PHE A 130 -7.18 -4.12 -1.03
C PHE A 130 -8.12 -5.19 -0.47
N THR A 131 -7.71 -6.46 -0.53
CA THR A 131 -8.47 -7.56 0.09
C THR A 131 -7.82 -7.96 1.41
N LEU A 132 -8.62 -8.42 2.36
CA LEU A 132 -8.14 -8.88 3.67
C LEU A 132 -7.52 -10.29 3.64
N ALA A 133 -7.08 -10.78 2.47
CA ALA A 133 -6.52 -12.13 2.33
C ALA A 133 -5.28 -12.40 3.22
N ASP A 134 -4.70 -11.35 3.81
CA ASP A 134 -3.55 -11.40 4.71
C ASP A 134 -3.89 -11.14 6.20
N TYR A 135 -5.16 -10.96 6.56
CA TYR A 135 -5.58 -10.79 7.95
C TYR A 135 -5.76 -12.18 8.60
N LYS A 136 -4.65 -12.82 8.98
CA LYS A 136 -4.73 -13.83 10.04
C LYS A 136 -4.70 -13.08 11.38
N PRO A 137 -5.80 -13.05 12.16
CA PRO A 137 -5.64 -12.71 13.57
C PRO A 137 -4.64 -13.70 14.17
N LEU A 138 -3.67 -13.18 14.92
CA LEU A 138 -2.90 -14.01 15.83
C LEU A 138 -3.85 -14.62 16.87
#